data_AF-A0A7W7D4C9-F1
#
_entry.id   AF-A0A7W7D4C9-F1
#
_cell.length_a   1.000
_cell.length_b   1.000
_cell.length_c   1.000
_cell.angle_alpha   90.00
_cell.angle_beta   90.00
_cell.angle_gamma   90.00
#
_symmetry.space_group_name_H-M   'P 1'
#
loop_
_entity.id
_entity.type
_entity.pdbx_description
1 polymer ?
#
loop_
_entity_poly.entity_id
_entity_poly.type
_entity_poly.pdbx_seq_one_letter_code
_entity_poly.pdbx_strand_id
1 'polypeptide(L)' 'MSIVMDIVTVDGGRLVSRATLADDGTVTYEGGESAASAVRRWRIQHPGKGEADAVRALAREGWSNGYLMVATNTTP' A
#
# COMPACT_ATOMS: atom_id res chain seq x y z
N MET A 1 -11.95 -10.56 -6.14
CA MET A 1 -10.98 -9.64 -6.73
C MET A 1 -10.07 -9.13 -5.63
N SER A 2 -8.78 -9.47 -5.70
CA SER A 2 -7.78 -8.97 -4.75
C SER A 2 -7.38 -7.52 -5.07
N ILE A 3 -7.03 -6.75 -4.04
CA ILE A 3 -6.48 -5.40 -4.17
C ILE A 3 -4.98 -5.48 -3.99
N VAL A 4 -4.23 -4.87 -4.89
CA VAL A 4 -2.76 -4.81 -4.85
C VAL A 4 -2.32 -3.37 -4.62
N MET A 5 -1.49 -3.16 -3.60
CA MET A 5 -0.82 -1.91 -3.30
C MET A 5 0.68 -2.09 -3.53
N ASP A 6 1.18 -1.54 -4.62
CA ASP A 6 2.60 -1.57 -4.94
C ASP A 6 3.29 -0.31 -4.43
N ILE A 7 4.36 -0.47 -3.65
CA ILE A 7 5.26 0.61 -3.27
C ILE A 7 6.45 0.61 -4.22
N VAL A 8 6.64 1.71 -4.92
CA VAL A 8 7.70 1.91 -5.90
C VAL A 8 8.59 3.09 -5.52
N THR A 9 9.82 3.11 -6.03
CA THR A 9 10.68 4.30 -5.95
C THR A 9 10.12 5.43 -6.80
N VAL A 10 10.16 6.66 -6.28
CA VAL A 10 9.72 7.86 -7.03
C VAL A 10 10.61 8.12 -8.26
N ASP A 11 11.91 7.89 -8.15
CA ASP A 11 12.92 8.19 -9.19
C ASP A 11 12.83 7.32 -10.47
N GLY A 12 11.99 6.27 -10.48
CA GLY A 12 11.93 5.37 -11.65
C GLY A 12 10.89 4.26 -11.58
N GLY A 13 9.97 4.30 -10.62
CA GLY A 13 8.88 3.33 -10.52
C GLY A 13 9.33 1.90 -10.18
N ARG A 14 10.56 1.71 -9.66
CA ARG A 14 11.05 0.38 -9.31
C ARG A 14 10.29 -0.17 -8.11
N LEU A 15 9.69 -1.35 -8.25
CA LEU A 15 9.00 -2.03 -7.15
C LEU A 15 9.96 -2.30 -5.98
N VAL A 16 9.53 -1.89 -4.79
CA VAL A 16 10.26 -2.05 -3.52
C VAL A 16 9.54 -3.02 -2.59
N SER A 17 8.21 -2.90 -2.52
CA SER A 17 7.37 -3.68 -1.62
C SER A 17 5.96 -3.74 -2.16
N ARG A 18 5.21 -4.80 -1.83
CA ARG A 18 3.82 -5.01 -2.23
C ARG A 18 3.02 -5.41 -1.01
N ALA A 19 1.79 -4.89 -0.91
CA ALA A 19 0.75 -5.50 -0.08
C ALA A 19 -0.38 -6.01 -0.98
N THR A 20 -0.83 -7.23 -0.72
CA THR A 20 -1.98 -7.82 -1.41
C THR A 20 -3.07 -8.07 -0.39
N LEU A 21 -4.25 -7.50 -0.62
CA LEU A 21 -5.46 -7.77 0.14
C LEU A 21 -6.30 -8.78 -0.65
N ALA A 22 -6.44 -9.99 -0.11
CA ALA A 22 -7.32 -11.02 -0.61
C ALA A 22 -8.80 -10.72 -0.28
N ASP A 23 -9.72 -11.40 -0.98
CA ASP A 23 -11.17 -11.21 -0.83
C ASP A 23 -11.69 -11.57 0.57
N ASP A 24 -11.01 -12.47 1.26
CA ASP A 24 -11.33 -12.90 2.64
C ASP A 24 -10.87 -11.88 3.70
N GLY A 25 -10.22 -10.78 3.29
CA GLY A 25 -9.68 -9.77 4.19
C GLY A 25 -8.23 -10.01 4.61
N THR A 26 -7.62 -11.11 4.18
CA THR A 26 -6.21 -11.42 4.49
C THR A 26 -5.30 -10.46 3.74
N VAL A 27 -4.37 -9.83 4.47
CA VAL A 27 -3.31 -8.99 3.88
C VAL A 27 -2.00 -9.76 3.91
N THR A 28 -1.35 -9.87 2.76
CA THR A 28 0.01 -10.40 2.64
C THR A 28 0.96 -9.31 2.17
N TYR A 29 2.22 -9.41 2.59
CA TYR A 29 3.28 -8.48 2.22
C TYR A 29 4.41 -9.22 1.52
N GLU A 30 4.95 -8.63 0.47
CA GLU A 30 6.06 -9.16 -0.30
C GLU A 30 7.13 -8.07 -0.51
N GLY A 31 8.40 -8.47 -0.54
CA GLY A 31 9.53 -7.57 -0.68
C GLY A 31 9.95 -6.89 0.64
N GLY A 32 10.32 -5.61 0.58
CA GLY A 32 10.74 -4.84 1.77
C GLY A 32 9.59 -4.48 2.72
N GLU A 33 9.91 -3.83 3.84
CA GLU A 33 8.91 -3.45 4.87
C GLU A 33 8.12 -2.17 4.55
N SER A 34 8.31 -1.56 3.38
CA SER A 34 7.74 -0.26 3.05
C SER A 34 6.21 -0.28 2.99
N ALA A 35 5.60 -1.32 2.41
CA ALA A 35 4.15 -1.44 2.35
C ALA A 35 3.53 -1.62 3.75
N ALA A 36 4.11 -2.51 4.58
CA ALA A 36 3.68 -2.71 5.96
C ALA A 36 3.84 -1.42 6.81
N SER A 37 4.93 -0.68 6.60
CA SER A 37 5.17 0.60 7.27
C SER A 37 4.16 1.68 6.89
N ALA A 38 3.81 1.78 5.60
CA ALA A 38 2.78 2.70 5.11
C ALA A 38 1.41 2.37 5.73
N VAL A 39 1.03 1.08 5.74
CA VAL A 39 -0.20 0.58 6.36
C VAL A 39 -0.24 0.90 7.85
N ARG A 40 0.85 0.62 8.59
CA ARG A 40 0.96 0.92 10.02
C ARG A 40 0.80 2.42 10.30
N ARG A 41 1.46 3.27 9.50
CA ARG A 41 1.37 4.74 9.64
C ARG A 41 -0.06 5.23 9.39
N TRP A 42 -0.72 4.72 8.36
CA TRP A 42 -2.11 5.08 8.08
C TRP A 42 -3.04 4.69 9.23
N ARG A 43 -2.87 3.48 9.79
CA ARG A 43 -3.66 3.01 10.95
C ARG A 43 -3.46 3.86 12.21
N ILE A 44 -2.26 4.40 12.44
CA ILE A 44 -2.01 5.33 13.55
C ILE A 44 -2.85 6.61 13.40
N GLN A 45 -3.04 7.07 12.16
CA GLN A 45 -3.85 8.26 11.86
C GLN A 45 -5.37 7.95 11.82
N HIS A 46 -5.74 6.67 11.71
CA HIS A 46 -7.12 6.20 11.55
C HIS A 46 -7.44 5.14 12.62
N PRO A 47 -7.54 5.54 13.90
CA PRO A 47 -7.80 4.60 14.98
C PRO A 47 -9.14 3.88 14.78
N GLY A 48 -9.17 2.59 15.11
CA GLY A 48 -10.35 1.72 14.93
C GLY A 48 -10.51 1.14 13.51
N LYS A 49 -9.65 1.49 12.56
CA LYS A 49 -9.63 0.86 11.23
C LYS A 49 -8.67 -0.33 11.17
N GLY A 50 -9.07 -1.33 10.38
CA GLY A 50 -8.32 -2.56 10.18
C GLY A 50 -7.18 -2.41 9.18
N GLU A 51 -6.39 -3.47 9.05
CA GLU A 51 -5.29 -3.52 8.09
C GLU A 51 -5.78 -3.53 6.64
N ALA A 52 -6.85 -4.28 6.36
CA ALA A 52 -7.50 -4.29 5.06
C ALA A 52 -8.03 -2.89 4.66
N ASP A 53 -8.56 -2.12 5.61
CA ASP A 53 -9.03 -0.75 5.34
C ASP A 53 -7.88 0.16 4.91
N ALA A 54 -6.73 0.02 5.58
CA ALA A 54 -5.54 0.79 5.25
C ALA A 54 -5.02 0.47 3.85
N VAL A 55 -4.92 -0.82 3.48
CA VAL A 55 -4.50 -1.23 2.13
C VAL A 55 -5.47 -0.70 1.08
N ARG A 56 -6.79 -0.79 1.31
CA ARG A 56 -7.81 -0.24 0.41
C ARG A 56 -7.67 1.27 0.23
N ALA A 57 -7.50 2.01 1.32
CA ALA A 57 -7.37 3.45 1.29
C ALA A 57 -6.09 3.86 0.56
N LEU A 58 -4.94 3.30 0.94
CA LEU A 58 -3.64 3.64 0.35
C LEU A 58 -3.56 3.27 -1.13
N ALA A 59 -4.12 2.13 -1.55
CA ALA A 59 -4.18 1.74 -2.97
C ALA A 59 -5.04 2.70 -3.80
N ARG A 60 -6.07 3.32 -3.20
CA ARG A 60 -7.01 4.22 -3.88
C ARG A 60 -6.57 5.68 -3.86
N GLU A 61 -6.16 6.16 -2.70
CA GLU A 61 -5.82 7.57 -2.43
C GLU A 61 -4.35 7.87 -2.76
N GLY A 62 -3.52 6.82 -2.80
CA GLY A 62 -2.09 6.95 -2.94
C GLY A 62 -1.41 7.34 -1.62
N TRP A 63 -0.09 7.22 -1.63
CA TRP A 63 0.78 7.66 -0.54
C TRP A 63 2.17 7.94 -1.10
N SER A 64 2.88 8.91 -0.55
CA SER A 64 4.28 9.16 -0.87
C SER A 64 5.01 9.77 0.33
N ASN A 65 6.30 9.48 0.46
CA ASN A 65 7.20 10.13 1.42
C ASN A 65 8.35 10.91 0.76
N GLY A 66 8.28 11.13 -0.55
CA GLY A 66 9.33 11.80 -1.34
C GLY A 66 10.40 10.87 -1.94
N TYR A 67 10.55 9.64 -1.42
CA TYR A 67 11.46 8.63 -1.96
C TYR A 67 10.71 7.40 -2.49
N LEU A 68 9.63 7.04 -1.83
CA LEU A 68 8.74 5.94 -2.16
C LEU A 68 7.32 6.46 -2.33
N MET A 69 6.55 5.82 -3.20
CA MET A 69 5.15 6.10 -3.42
C MET A 69 4.35 4.82 -3.68
N VAL A 70 3.04 4.88 -3.43
CA VAL A 70 2.11 3.87 -3.96
C VAL A 70 1.99 4.08 -5.47
N ALA A 71 2.29 3.04 -6.25
CA ALA A 71 1.96 3.00 -7.65
C ALA A 71 0.44 2.94 -7.79
N THR A 72 -0.16 4.07 -8.12
CA THR A 72 -1.55 4.09 -8.57
C THR A 72 -1.54 3.67 -10.02
N ASN A 73 -2.03 2.47 -10.33
CA ASN A 73 -2.31 2.08 -11.71
C ASN A 73 -3.52 2.89 -12.21
N THR A 74 -3.34 4.19 -12.39
CA THR A 74 -4.17 4.98 -13.31
C THR A 74 -3.55 4.80 -14.69
N THR A 75 -3.83 3.66 -15.30
CA THR A 75 -3.78 3.60 -16.77
C THR A 75 -4.82 4.62 -17.26
N PRO A 76 -4.46 5.66 -18.03
CA PRO A 76 -5.45 6.42 -18.78
C PRO A 76 -6.17 5.53 -19.79
#